data_AF-A0A1Q2SJP9-F1
#
_entry.id   AF-A0A1Q2SJP9-F1
#
_cell.length_a   1.000
_cell.length_b   1.000
_cell.length_c   1.000
_cell.angle_alpha   90.00
_cell.angle_beta   90.00
_cell.angle_gamma   90.00
#
_symmetry.space_group_name_H-M   'P 1'
#
loop_
_entity.id
_entity.type
_entity.pdbx_description
1 polymer ?
#
loop_
_entity_poly.entity_id
_entity_poly.type
_entity_poly.pdbx_seq_one_letter_code
_entity_poly.pdbx_strand_id
1 'polypeptide(L)'
;LISHVDIKSIVLPKLQIIRGRTLFKIAVSEQEFALLVTQSKMFPLELPSLRDVLNGSVGMISNYNLCHIKTIEWKEIISHPNGSYVYNYTFNSPERECPPCHKSCQTGCWGEGEKNCQKFSKLYCSPQCYQGRCFGPNPRECCHLFCAGGCVGPTQADCIACKNFYDDGVCTADCPSMQVYNPITYSWEPNPNG
;
A
#
# COMPACT_ATOMS: atom_id res chain seq x y z
N LEU A 1 -6.73 -2.58 -11.68
CA LEU A 1 -6.25 -2.85 -13.06
C LEU A 1 -6.14 -1.53 -13.80
N ILE A 2 -5.00 -1.26 -14.43
CA ILE A 2 -4.78 -0.15 -15.36
C ILE A 2 -4.34 -0.81 -16.68
N SER A 3 -5.15 -0.71 -17.73
CA SER A 3 -4.87 -1.37 -19.01
C SER A 3 -5.29 -0.49 -20.18
N HIS A 4 -4.50 -0.48 -21.26
CA HIS A 4 -4.75 0.33 -22.47
C HIS A 4 -5.00 1.81 -22.18
N VAL A 5 -4.20 2.39 -21.28
CA VAL A 5 -4.32 3.80 -20.91
C VAL A 5 -3.32 4.65 -21.67
N ASP A 6 -3.84 5.61 -22.45
CA ASP A 6 -3.07 6.51 -23.32
C ASP A 6 -3.00 7.97 -22.81
N ILE A 7 -3.52 8.25 -21.61
CA ILE A 7 -3.31 9.56 -20.97
C ILE A 7 -1.85 9.73 -20.51
N LYS A 8 -1.37 10.98 -20.47
CA LYS A 8 0.04 11.28 -20.19
C LYS A 8 0.51 10.81 -18.81
N SER A 9 -0.33 10.91 -17.78
CA SER A 9 0.03 10.57 -16.40
C SER A 9 -1.19 10.16 -15.61
N ILE A 10 -1.03 9.18 -14.71
CA ILE A 10 -2.03 8.81 -13.72
C ILE A 10 -1.51 9.23 -12.36
N VAL A 11 -2.26 10.06 -11.64
CA VAL A 11 -1.91 10.53 -10.29
C VAL A 11 -3.01 10.12 -9.34
N LEU A 12 -2.69 9.26 -8.37
CA LEU A 12 -3.61 8.83 -7.31
C LEU A 12 -3.04 9.28 -5.95
N PRO A 13 -3.15 10.57 -5.60
CA PRO A 13 -2.40 11.16 -4.49
C PRO A 13 -2.91 10.72 -3.12
N LYS A 14 -4.11 10.13 -3.04
CA LYS A 14 -4.75 9.67 -1.80
C LYS A 14 -4.88 8.14 -1.72
N LEU A 15 -4.46 7.40 -2.74
CA LEU A 15 -4.48 5.94 -2.67
C LEU A 15 -3.41 5.49 -1.68
N GLN A 16 -3.84 4.91 -0.56
CA GLN A 16 -2.94 4.49 0.53
C GLN A 16 -2.79 2.98 0.61
N ILE A 17 -3.88 2.23 0.43
CA ILE A 17 -3.91 0.78 0.61
C ILE A 17 -4.63 0.11 -0.54
N ILE A 18 -4.04 -0.97 -1.04
CA ILE A 18 -4.70 -1.94 -1.91
C ILE A 18 -4.87 -3.23 -1.10
N ARG A 19 -6.11 -3.51 -0.69
CA ARG A 19 -6.39 -4.67 0.18
C ARG A 19 -6.25 -6.02 -0.52
N GLY A 20 -6.47 -6.08 -1.83
CA GLY A 20 -6.33 -7.32 -2.62
C GLY A 20 -7.31 -8.44 -2.20
N ARG A 21 -8.54 -8.10 -1.79
CA ARG A 21 -9.58 -9.11 -1.47
C ARG A 21 -9.95 -9.96 -2.70
N THR A 22 -9.85 -9.36 -3.87
CA THR A 22 -9.99 -10.00 -5.18
C THR A 22 -8.77 -9.65 -6.01
N LEU A 23 -8.16 -10.64 -6.64
CA LEU A 23 -6.94 -10.48 -7.42
C LEU A 23 -7.20 -10.67 -8.91
N PHE A 24 -6.36 -10.06 -9.74
CA PHE A 24 -6.44 -10.17 -11.18
C PHE A 24 -5.39 -11.14 -11.70
N LYS A 25 -5.81 -12.17 -12.44
CA LYS A 25 -4.92 -13.17 -13.03
C LYS A 25 -4.88 -13.01 -14.55
N ILE A 26 -3.69 -13.08 -15.13
CA ILE A 26 -3.51 -13.14 -16.59
C ILE A 26 -3.06 -14.55 -16.96
N ALA A 27 -3.50 -15.04 -18.13
CA ALA A 27 -3.23 -16.42 -18.55
C ALA A 27 -1.73 -16.75 -18.67
N VAL A 28 -0.89 -15.73 -18.88
CA VAL A 28 0.55 -15.87 -19.16
C VAL A 28 1.41 -15.75 -17.88
N SER A 29 0.79 -15.59 -16.71
CA SER A 29 1.50 -15.43 -15.44
C SER A 29 0.87 -16.32 -14.36
N GLU A 30 1.72 -16.96 -13.58
CA GLU A 30 1.28 -17.75 -12.42
C GLU A 30 0.87 -16.87 -11.24
N GLN A 31 1.27 -15.59 -11.25
CA GLN A 31 0.99 -14.64 -10.19
C GLN A 31 -0.42 -14.04 -10.31
N GLU A 32 -1.01 -13.76 -9.15
CA GLU A 32 -2.27 -13.02 -9.03
C GLU A 32 -1.98 -11.60 -8.54
N PHE A 33 -2.50 -10.61 -9.26
CA PHE A 33 -2.11 -9.21 -9.08
C PHE A 33 -3.18 -8.40 -8.36
N ALA A 34 -2.77 -7.68 -7.32
CA ALA A 34 -3.59 -6.65 -6.67
C ALA A 34 -3.54 -5.32 -7.43
N LEU A 35 -2.37 -5.03 -8.01
CA LEU A 35 -2.15 -3.91 -8.93
C LEU A 35 -1.49 -4.46 -10.18
N LEU A 36 -2.21 -4.44 -11.30
CA LEU A 36 -1.65 -4.72 -12.61
C LEU A 36 -1.79 -3.48 -13.48
N VAL A 37 -0.66 -3.10 -14.08
CA VAL A 37 -0.54 -2.03 -15.07
C VAL A 37 -0.01 -2.65 -16.34
N THR A 38 -0.79 -2.61 -17.42
CA THR A 38 -0.38 -3.26 -18.66
C THR A 38 -0.77 -2.51 -19.92
N GLN A 39 0.00 -2.71 -21.00
CA GLN A 39 -0.29 -2.22 -22.35
C GLN A 39 -0.64 -0.72 -22.40
N SER A 40 0.00 0.08 -21.54
CA SER A 40 -0.30 1.50 -21.38
C SER A 40 0.88 2.38 -21.85
N LYS A 41 0.57 3.59 -22.30
CA LYS A 41 1.56 4.55 -22.85
C LYS A 41 1.78 5.79 -21.97
N MET A 42 1.29 5.77 -20.74
CA MET A 42 1.51 6.82 -19.73
C MET A 42 2.98 6.93 -19.30
N PHE A 43 3.38 8.13 -18.86
CA PHE A 43 4.73 8.45 -18.41
C PHE A 43 4.94 8.15 -16.91
N PRO A 44 4.53 8.98 -15.94
CA PRO A 44 4.56 8.57 -14.55
C PRO A 44 3.22 7.99 -14.10
N LEU A 45 3.31 6.94 -13.26
CA LEU A 45 2.24 6.47 -12.39
C LEU A 45 2.54 6.97 -10.98
N GLU A 46 1.92 8.08 -10.59
CA GLU A 46 2.20 8.76 -9.32
C GLU A 46 1.30 8.24 -8.20
N LEU A 47 1.89 7.46 -7.28
CA LEU A 47 1.20 6.90 -6.10
C LEU A 47 1.88 7.35 -4.79
N PRO A 48 2.08 8.67 -4.54
CA PRO A 48 2.91 9.18 -3.45
C PRO A 48 2.44 8.82 -2.03
N SER A 49 1.15 8.48 -1.89
CA SER A 49 0.57 8.05 -0.61
C SER A 49 0.43 6.54 -0.47
N LEU A 50 0.80 5.75 -1.48
CA LEU A 50 0.65 4.29 -1.41
C LEU A 50 1.62 3.73 -0.37
N ARG A 51 1.07 2.99 0.59
CA ARG A 51 1.82 2.42 1.71
C ARG A 51 1.77 0.91 1.77
N ASP A 52 0.68 0.31 1.32
CA ASP A 52 0.47 -1.13 1.52
C ASP A 52 -0.31 -1.80 0.40
N VAL A 53 0.18 -2.99 0.01
CA VAL A 53 -0.55 -4.00 -0.76
C VAL A 53 -0.66 -5.22 0.14
N LEU A 54 -1.84 -5.42 0.73
CA LEU A 54 -2.04 -6.41 1.79
C LEU A 54 -2.05 -7.85 1.26
N ASN A 55 -2.56 -8.05 0.05
CA ASN A 55 -2.67 -9.35 -0.58
C ASN A 55 -2.43 -9.22 -2.09
N GLY A 56 -1.77 -10.21 -2.70
CA GLY A 56 -1.44 -10.25 -4.13
C GLY A 56 -0.16 -9.52 -4.54
N SER A 57 0.20 -9.70 -5.82
CA SER A 57 1.40 -9.17 -6.46
C SER A 57 1.18 -7.81 -7.14
N VAL A 58 2.27 -7.14 -7.51
CA VAL A 58 2.24 -5.93 -8.33
C VAL A 58 2.90 -6.21 -9.68
N GLY A 59 2.19 -5.92 -10.78
CA GLY A 59 2.64 -6.19 -12.13
C GLY A 59 2.71 -4.93 -12.97
N MET A 60 3.83 -4.75 -13.67
CA MET A 60 4.08 -3.67 -14.63
C MET A 60 4.52 -4.33 -15.95
N ILE A 61 3.58 -4.52 -16.88
CA ILE A 61 3.79 -5.37 -18.05
C ILE A 61 3.51 -4.62 -19.35
N SER A 62 4.51 -4.50 -20.22
CA SER A 62 4.38 -3.92 -21.56
C SER A 62 3.89 -2.47 -21.52
N ASN A 63 4.46 -1.65 -20.62
CA ASN A 63 4.20 -0.20 -20.57
C ASN A 63 5.38 0.56 -21.17
N TYR A 64 5.15 1.26 -22.28
CA TYR A 64 6.23 1.80 -23.12
C TYR A 64 6.95 2.99 -22.49
N ASN A 65 6.20 3.96 -21.97
CA ASN A 65 6.74 5.23 -21.46
C ASN A 65 6.88 5.25 -19.92
N LEU A 66 6.65 4.14 -19.23
CA LEU A 66 6.53 4.12 -17.77
C LEU A 66 7.88 4.40 -17.10
N CYS A 67 7.96 5.52 -16.37
CA CYS A 67 9.18 5.96 -15.68
C CYS A 67 9.11 5.77 -14.16
N HIS A 68 10.28 5.79 -13.52
CA HIS A 68 10.52 5.75 -12.06
C HIS A 68 10.09 4.47 -11.33
N ILE A 69 9.24 3.63 -11.92
CA ILE A 69 8.66 2.45 -11.25
C ILE A 69 9.71 1.42 -10.78
N LYS A 70 10.87 1.38 -11.46
CA LYS A 70 12.02 0.54 -11.09
C LYS A 70 12.79 1.05 -9.88
N THR A 71 12.64 2.34 -9.54
CA THR A 71 13.29 2.94 -8.37
C THR A 71 12.54 2.64 -7.08
N ILE A 72 11.27 2.22 -7.18
CA ILE A 72 10.42 1.91 -6.03
C ILE A 72 10.89 0.62 -5.35
N GLU A 73 11.10 0.70 -4.04
CA GLU A 73 11.37 -0.46 -3.19
C GLU A 73 10.06 -1.18 -2.88
N TRP A 74 9.73 -2.20 -3.67
CA TRP A 74 8.46 -2.91 -3.57
C TRP A 74 8.32 -3.75 -2.29
N LYS A 75 9.43 -4.15 -1.65
CA LYS A 75 9.38 -4.89 -0.37
C LYS A 75 8.82 -4.04 0.78
N GLU A 76 8.93 -2.71 0.67
CA GLU A 76 8.29 -1.77 1.60
C GLU A 76 6.76 -1.80 1.48
N ILE A 77 6.23 -1.96 0.26
CA ILE A 77 4.80 -1.80 -0.04
C ILE A 77 4.07 -3.15 0.01
N ILE A 78 4.64 -4.21 -0.55
CA ILE A 78 4.01 -5.53 -0.62
C ILE A 78 4.15 -6.22 0.74
N SER A 79 3.01 -6.47 1.39
CA SER A 79 2.95 -7.19 2.68
C SER A 79 2.61 -8.67 2.52
N HIS A 80 2.06 -9.07 1.38
CA HIS A 80 1.74 -10.46 1.11
C HIS A 80 3.02 -11.31 1.08
N PRO A 81 3.14 -12.41 1.87
CA PRO A 81 4.36 -13.22 1.91
C PRO A 81 4.78 -13.80 0.56
N ASN A 82 3.79 -14.18 -0.26
CA ASN A 82 4.00 -14.71 -1.61
C ASN A 82 3.84 -13.64 -2.70
N GLY A 83 3.66 -12.38 -2.29
CA GLY A 83 3.49 -11.27 -3.21
C GLY A 83 4.84 -10.88 -3.80
N SER A 84 4.86 -10.66 -5.11
CA SER A 84 6.07 -10.27 -5.83
C SER A 84 5.81 -9.06 -6.71
N TYR A 85 6.90 -8.36 -7.03
CA TYR A 85 6.90 -7.35 -8.07
C TYR A 85 7.33 -7.99 -9.38
N VAL A 86 6.49 -7.90 -10.40
CA VAL A 86 6.76 -8.41 -11.75
C VAL A 86 6.87 -7.22 -12.70
N TYR A 87 8.03 -7.08 -13.33
CA TYR A 87 8.26 -6.11 -14.39
C TYR A 87 8.59 -6.85 -15.68
N ASN A 88 7.86 -6.57 -16.76
CA ASN A 88 8.12 -7.14 -18.06
C ASN A 88 8.01 -6.06 -19.13
N TYR A 89 9.05 -5.89 -19.93
CA TYR A 89 9.10 -4.93 -21.03
C TYR A 89 9.27 -5.70 -22.34
N THR A 90 8.20 -5.74 -23.15
CA THR A 90 8.11 -6.61 -24.33
C THR A 90 8.28 -5.88 -25.66
N PHE A 91 8.78 -4.64 -25.64
CA PHE A 91 9.00 -3.87 -26.86
C PHE A 91 10.43 -4.07 -27.38
N ASN A 92 10.59 -4.07 -28.71
CA ASN A 92 11.89 -4.25 -29.35
C ASN A 92 12.82 -3.03 -29.21
N SER A 93 12.25 -1.84 -29.00
CA SER A 93 13.03 -0.62 -28.80
C SER A 93 13.49 -0.49 -27.35
N PRO A 94 14.68 0.08 -27.09
CA PRO A 94 15.17 0.27 -25.73
C PRO A 94 14.19 1.10 -24.89
N GLU A 95 14.22 0.87 -23.58
CA GLU A 95 13.48 1.72 -22.64
C GLU A 95 13.99 3.16 -22.74
N ARG A 96 13.05 4.10 -22.55
CA ARG A 96 13.37 5.52 -22.58
C ARG A 96 14.20 5.91 -21.36
N GLU A 97 15.13 6.83 -21.55
CA GLU A 97 15.84 7.46 -20.43
C GLU A 97 14.85 8.31 -19.62
N CYS A 98 14.74 8.01 -18.33
CA CYS A 98 13.85 8.68 -17.41
C CYS A 98 14.60 9.74 -16.61
N PRO A 99 13.95 10.87 -16.28
CA PRO A 99 14.51 11.84 -15.34
C PRO A 99 14.89 11.20 -13.99
N PRO A 100 15.93 11.70 -13.31
CA PRO A 100 16.26 11.21 -11.98
C PRO A 100 15.22 11.69 -10.96
N CYS A 101 15.11 10.95 -9.84
CA CYS A 101 14.33 11.39 -8.69
C CYS A 101 14.86 12.72 -8.12
N HIS A 102 13.99 13.43 -7.39
CA HIS A 102 14.39 14.63 -6.68
C HIS A 102 15.51 14.34 -5.67
N LYS A 103 16.43 15.30 -5.49
CA LYS A 103 17.63 15.13 -4.65
C LYS A 103 17.34 14.84 -3.17
N SER A 104 16.15 15.20 -2.68
CA SER A 104 15.73 14.90 -1.31
C SER A 104 15.16 13.49 -1.13
N CYS A 105 14.89 12.76 -2.22
CA CYS A 105 14.45 11.37 -2.13
C CYS A 105 15.63 10.47 -1.72
N GLN A 106 15.47 9.71 -0.65
CA GLN A 106 16.52 8.81 -0.15
C GLN A 106 16.72 7.57 -1.04
N THR A 107 15.64 7.09 -1.68
CA THR A 107 15.66 5.81 -2.40
C THR A 107 14.89 5.93 -3.72
N GLY A 108 13.58 5.68 -3.72
CA GLY A 108 12.73 5.69 -4.90
C GLY A 108 11.81 6.90 -4.96
N CYS A 109 11.22 7.12 -6.14
CA CYS A 109 10.17 8.09 -6.34
C CYS A 109 9.13 7.58 -7.34
N TRP A 110 7.91 8.11 -7.26
CA TRP A 110 6.83 7.82 -8.19
C TRP A 110 6.83 8.71 -9.44
N GLY A 111 7.66 9.75 -9.42
CA GLY A 111 7.70 10.81 -10.41
C GLY A 111 8.65 11.92 -9.98
N GLU A 112 8.70 13.00 -10.75
CA GLU A 112 9.55 14.15 -10.46
C GLU A 112 9.02 14.95 -9.25
N GLY A 113 9.94 15.64 -8.56
CA GLY A 113 9.62 16.51 -7.43
C GLY A 113 9.59 15.80 -6.07
N GLU A 114 9.81 16.58 -5.01
CA GLU A 114 9.94 16.09 -3.64
C GLU A 114 8.68 15.37 -3.11
N LYS A 115 7.50 15.81 -3.53
CA LYS A 115 6.21 15.19 -3.13
C LYS A 115 6.08 13.74 -3.58
N ASN A 116 6.86 13.32 -4.57
CA ASN A 116 6.79 12.00 -5.18
C ASN A 116 7.83 11.02 -4.61
N CYS A 117 8.63 11.42 -3.61
CA CYS A 117 9.53 10.50 -2.93
C CYS A 117 8.74 9.35 -2.28
N GLN A 118 9.24 8.13 -2.44
CA GLN A 118 8.70 6.97 -1.75
C GLN A 118 8.88 7.16 -0.24
N LYS A 119 7.82 6.89 0.51
CA LYS A 119 7.82 6.99 1.96
C LYS A 119 7.92 5.60 2.58
N PHE A 120 8.71 5.48 3.65
CA PHE A 120 8.99 4.22 4.33
C PHE A 120 8.32 4.16 5.70
N SER A 121 7.93 2.97 6.09
CA SER A 121 7.17 2.66 7.30
C SER A 121 7.35 1.21 7.75
N LYS A 122 8.15 0.39 7.06
CA LYS A 122 8.40 -1.02 7.39
C LYS A 122 9.89 -1.36 7.40
N LEU A 123 10.63 -1.02 6.34
CA LEU A 123 12.03 -1.45 6.21
C LEU A 123 12.99 -0.77 7.18
N TYR A 124 12.77 0.50 7.50
CA TYR A 124 13.64 1.29 8.39
C TYR A 124 13.15 1.35 9.84
N CYS A 125 12.26 0.43 10.21
CA CYS A 125 11.75 0.35 11.57
C CYS A 125 12.72 -0.37 12.50
N SER A 126 12.63 -0.05 13.79
CA SER A 126 13.33 -0.81 14.82
C SER A 126 12.88 -2.28 14.81
N PRO A 127 13.79 -3.25 15.06
CA PRO A 127 13.43 -4.66 15.20
C PRO A 127 12.36 -4.95 16.27
N GLN A 128 12.17 -4.03 17.23
CA GLN A 128 11.14 -4.15 18.27
C GLN A 128 9.70 -4.00 17.73
N CYS A 129 9.50 -3.42 16.54
CA CYS A 129 8.17 -3.19 15.98
C CYS A 129 7.46 -4.44 15.44
N TYR A 130 7.86 -5.65 15.87
CA TYR A 130 7.26 -6.96 15.56
C TYR A 130 6.68 -7.08 14.14
N GLN A 131 7.53 -6.96 13.11
CA GLN A 131 7.14 -7.03 11.69
C GLN A 131 6.03 -6.05 11.25
N GLY A 132 5.64 -5.13 12.12
CA GLY A 132 4.65 -4.10 11.91
C GLY A 132 5.23 -2.87 11.25
N ARG A 133 4.46 -1.79 11.32
CA ARG A 133 4.85 -0.50 10.76
C ARG A 133 5.42 0.41 11.85
N CYS A 134 6.11 1.48 11.46
CA CYS A 134 6.59 2.53 12.35
C CYS A 134 6.36 3.91 11.75
N PHE A 135 6.33 4.91 12.61
CA PHE A 135 6.31 6.33 12.24
C PHE A 135 7.68 7.01 12.44
N GLY A 136 8.65 6.27 12.98
CA GLY A 136 10.04 6.68 13.12
C GLY A 136 10.97 5.48 13.44
N PRO A 137 12.30 5.70 13.44
CA PRO A 137 13.29 4.62 13.58
C PRO A 137 13.44 4.10 15.02
N ASN A 138 12.96 4.83 16.03
CA ASN A 138 13.20 4.47 17.42
C ASN A 138 12.34 3.27 17.86
N PRO A 139 12.79 2.48 18.84
CA PRO A 139 12.05 1.29 19.27
C PRO A 139 10.67 1.55 19.89
N ARG A 140 10.38 2.79 20.29
CA ARG A 140 9.07 3.21 20.81
C ARG A 140 8.18 3.88 19.76
N GLU A 141 8.65 4.02 18.53
CA GLU A 141 7.95 4.68 17.42
C GLU A 141 7.26 3.66 16.50
N CYS A 142 6.82 2.55 17.08
CA CYS A 142 6.06 1.52 16.40
C CYS A 142 4.58 1.92 16.31
N CYS A 143 3.96 1.56 15.19
CA CYS A 143 2.52 1.70 15.03
C CYS A 143 1.76 0.65 15.84
N HIS A 144 0.50 0.93 16.15
CA HIS A 144 -0.39 -0.07 16.70
C HIS A 144 -0.58 -1.24 15.72
N LEU A 145 -0.79 -2.46 16.24
CA LEU A 145 -0.94 -3.71 15.48
C LEU A 145 -2.15 -3.72 14.52
N PHE A 146 -3.11 -2.82 14.75
CA PHE A 146 -4.32 -2.66 13.93
C PHE A 146 -4.14 -1.65 12.79
N CYS A 147 -2.99 -0.96 12.73
CA CYS A 147 -2.68 -0.07 11.63
C CYS A 147 -2.23 -0.86 10.39
N ALA A 148 -2.63 -0.39 9.22
CA ALA A 148 -2.14 -0.84 7.93
C ALA A 148 -1.50 0.34 7.18
N GLY A 149 -0.40 0.10 6.46
CA GLY A 149 0.35 1.15 5.75
C GLY A 149 1.09 2.18 6.62
N GLY A 150 0.90 2.17 7.94
CA GLY A 150 1.62 3.05 8.87
C GLY A 150 0.70 3.89 9.75
N CYS A 151 1.30 4.82 10.46
CA CYS A 151 0.65 5.64 11.47
C CYS A 151 1.38 6.99 11.60
N VAL A 152 0.78 7.93 12.32
CA VAL A 152 1.38 9.22 12.70
C VAL A 152 1.76 9.28 14.19
N GLY A 153 1.47 8.21 14.93
CA GLY A 153 1.64 8.10 16.37
C GLY A 153 1.41 6.66 16.85
N PRO A 154 1.57 6.39 18.16
CA PRO A 154 1.61 5.03 18.68
C PRO A 154 0.23 4.39 18.89
N THR A 155 -0.87 5.15 18.84
CA THR A 155 -2.20 4.67 19.23
C THR A 155 -3.00 4.10 18.05
N GLN A 156 -4.13 3.45 18.37
CA GLN A 156 -5.08 2.94 17.36
C GLN A 156 -5.77 4.06 16.56
N ALA A 157 -5.86 5.27 17.11
CA ALA A 157 -6.43 6.43 16.45
C ALA A 157 -5.45 7.10 15.47
N ASP A 158 -4.15 6.85 15.63
CA ASP A 158 -3.10 7.45 14.82
C ASP A 158 -2.81 6.68 13.52
N CYS A 159 -3.57 5.63 13.23
CA CYS A 159 -3.38 4.82 12.04
C CYS A 159 -3.72 5.62 10.77
N ILE A 160 -2.91 5.47 9.72
CA ILE A 160 -3.22 6.03 8.40
C ILE A 160 -4.44 5.33 7.80
N ALA A 161 -4.53 4.03 8.02
CA ALA A 161 -5.68 3.21 7.68
C ALA A 161 -5.71 1.94 8.54
N CYS A 162 -6.90 1.34 8.67
CA CYS A 162 -7.10 0.17 9.51
C CYS A 162 -6.87 -1.13 8.76
N LYS A 163 -6.22 -2.07 9.42
CA LYS A 163 -6.06 -3.46 8.95
C LYS A 163 -7.41 -4.17 8.94
N ASN A 164 -8.16 -4.03 10.02
CA ASN A 164 -9.46 -4.65 10.22
C ASN A 164 -10.56 -3.60 10.00
N PHE A 165 -11.27 -3.21 11.06
CA PHE A 165 -12.39 -2.28 11.04
C PHE A 165 -11.95 -0.89 11.48
N TYR A 166 -12.68 0.12 11.00
CA TYR A 166 -12.56 1.50 11.41
C TYR A 166 -13.85 1.87 12.11
N ASP A 167 -13.74 2.31 13.36
CA ASP A 167 -14.87 2.69 14.21
C ASP A 167 -14.57 4.05 14.84
N ASP A 168 -15.32 5.07 14.40
CA ASP A 168 -15.25 6.46 14.84
C ASP A 168 -13.83 7.01 15.12
N GLY A 169 -12.93 6.89 14.15
CA GLY A 169 -11.56 7.40 14.27
C GLY A 169 -10.54 6.41 14.81
N VAL A 170 -10.95 5.21 15.23
CA VAL A 170 -10.09 4.21 15.85
C VAL A 170 -10.09 2.91 15.04
N CYS A 171 -8.92 2.32 14.85
CA CYS A 171 -8.81 1.00 14.26
C CYS A 171 -9.05 -0.10 15.29
N THR A 172 -10.10 -0.89 15.11
CA THR A 172 -10.51 -1.94 16.05
C THR A 172 -10.37 -3.33 15.44
N ALA A 173 -10.33 -4.36 16.30
CA ALA A 173 -10.26 -5.75 15.87
C ALA A 173 -11.58 -6.21 15.23
N ASP A 174 -12.70 -5.84 15.86
CA ASP A 174 -14.06 -6.18 15.51
C ASP A 174 -14.96 -4.94 15.71
N CYS A 175 -16.08 -4.88 14.99
CA CYS A 175 -17.11 -3.89 15.29
C CYS A 175 -17.74 -4.19 16.66
N PRO A 176 -18.29 -3.17 17.37
CA PRO A 176 -19.05 -3.41 18.57
C PRO A 176 -20.16 -4.44 18.32
N SER A 177 -20.28 -5.44 19.21
CA SER A 177 -21.30 -6.48 19.07
C SER A 177 -22.70 -5.89 19.12
N MET A 178 -23.63 -6.40 18.30
CA MET A 178 -25.04 -5.95 18.34
C MET A 178 -25.74 -6.22 19.69
N GLN A 179 -25.19 -7.12 20.50
CA GLN A 179 -25.68 -7.43 21.84
C GLN A 179 -24.54 -7.45 22.85
N VAL A 180 -24.82 -6.99 24.07
CA VAL A 180 -23.90 -7.07 25.22
C VAL A 180 -24.50 -7.96 26.28
N TYR A 181 -23.67 -8.80 26.89
CA TYR A 181 -24.08 -9.64 27.99
C TYR A 181 -24.25 -8.79 29.26
N ASN A 182 -25.46 -8.75 29.80
CA ASN A 182 -25.73 -8.11 31.08
C ASN A 182 -25.57 -9.14 32.21
N PRO A 183 -24.53 -9.02 33.06
CA PRO A 183 -24.25 -10.00 34.11
C PRO A 183 -25.25 -9.93 35.28
N ILE A 184 -26.10 -8.91 35.36
CA ILE A 184 -27.11 -8.73 36.42
C ILE A 184 -28.38 -9.49 36.06
N THR A 185 -28.84 -9.36 34.80
CA THR A 185 -30.03 -10.03 34.27
C THR A 185 -29.71 -11.42 33.70
N TYR A 186 -28.42 -11.76 33.58
CA TYR A 186 -27.91 -12.98 32.95
C TYR A 186 -28.40 -13.17 31.50
N SER A 187 -28.69 -12.08 30.79
CA SER A 187 -29.23 -12.08 29.43
C SER A 187 -28.44 -11.22 28.45
N TRP A 188 -28.61 -11.48 27.16
CA TRP A 188 -28.09 -10.64 26.08
C TRP A 188 -29.04 -9.49 25.80
N GLU A 189 -28.56 -8.26 25.91
CA GLU A 189 -29.33 -7.03 25.69
C GLU A 189 -28.80 -6.29 24.46
N PRO A 190 -29.65 -5.57 23.70
CA PRO A 190 -29.21 -4.80 22.54
C PRO A 190 -28.12 -3.79 22.92
N ASN A 191 -27.04 -3.76 22.14
CA ASN A 191 -25.96 -2.79 22.34
C ASN A 191 -26.32 -1.46 21.67
N PRO A 192 -26.41 -0.34 22.41
CA PRO A 192 -26.64 0.97 21.80
C PRO A 192 -25.49 1.44 20.90
N ASN A 193 -24.30 0.85 21.04
CA ASN A 193 -23.11 1.16 20.24
C ASN A 193 -22.87 0.15 19.09
N GLY A 194 -23.76 -0.84 18.91
CA GLY A 194 -23.61 -1.94 17.94
C GLY A 194 -24.35 -1.73 16.62
#